data_AF-A0A1S4CEK8-F1
#
_entry.id   AF-A0A1S4CEK8-F1
#
_cell.length_a   1.000
_cell.length_b   1.000
_cell.length_c   1.000
_cell.angle_alpha   90.00
_cell.angle_beta   90.00
_cell.angle_gamma   90.00
#
_symmetry.space_group_name_H-M   'P 1'
#
loop_
_entity.id
_entity.type
_entity.pdbx_description
1 polymer ?
#
loop_
_entity_poly.entity_id
_entity_poly.type
_entity_poly.pdbx_seq_one_letter_code
_entity_poly.pdbx_strand_id
1 'polypeptide(L)'
;MKADDDVYLRLAPLASSLQPLPRVDLYYGFVIPCPSMNAFVHYMSGMGFILSWDLVEWIGRSNIPANNTYGPEDKLVGQWLNLGNKAKNRFSNKPRMYDYPGTNGRCSHELIPDTIAVHRLKKWEQWIDVLRFFNVTKQLQPSDLYSISFD
;
A
#
# COMPACT_ATOMS: atom_id res chain seq x y z
N MET A 1 -7.25 -3.61 -4.87
CA MET A 1 -6.02 -3.00 -4.33
C MET A 1 -5.18 -2.54 -5.50
N LYS A 2 -4.52 -1.39 -5.37
CA LYS A 2 -3.43 -0.98 -6.25
C LYS A 2 -2.13 -0.98 -5.44
N ALA A 3 -1.05 -1.44 -6.05
CA ALA A 3 0.31 -1.41 -5.51
C ALA A 3 1.31 -1.30 -6.67
N ASP A 4 2.52 -0.84 -6.38
CA ASP A 4 3.62 -0.76 -7.33
C ASP A 4 4.40 -2.09 -7.38
N ASP A 5 5.25 -2.27 -8.40
CA ASP A 5 6.04 -3.49 -8.63
C ASP A 5 7.24 -3.64 -7.68
N ASP A 6 7.53 -2.62 -6.89
CA ASP A 6 8.58 -2.58 -5.88
C ASP A 6 8.03 -2.63 -4.44
N VAL A 7 6.85 -3.23 -4.28
CA VAL A 7 6.19 -3.46 -2.99
C VAL A 7 6.18 -4.95 -2.65
N TYR A 8 6.76 -5.31 -1.52
CA TYR A 8 6.52 -6.62 -0.90
C TYR A 8 5.26 -6.55 -0.04
N LEU A 9 4.24 -7.35 -0.39
CA LEU A 9 2.92 -7.36 0.23
C LEU A 9 2.63 -8.69 0.95
N ARG A 10 2.23 -8.62 2.22
CA ARG A 10 1.82 -9.79 3.00
C ARG A 10 0.29 -9.90 3.03
N LEU A 11 -0.25 -10.84 2.25
CA LEU A 11 -1.68 -11.00 2.03
C LEU A 11 -2.48 -11.34 3.29
N ALA A 12 -2.00 -12.26 4.13
CA ALA A 12 -2.72 -12.65 5.34
C ALA A 12 -2.85 -11.49 6.36
N PRO A 13 -1.78 -10.77 6.73
CA PRO A 13 -1.88 -9.53 7.51
C PRO A 13 -2.81 -8.49 6.92
N LEU A 14 -2.77 -8.30 5.59
CA LEU A 14 -3.65 -7.36 4.88
C LEU A 14 -5.12 -7.77 4.98
N ALA A 15 -5.45 -9.03 4.73
CA ALA A 15 -6.81 -9.53 4.81
C ALA A 15 -7.38 -9.34 6.23
N SER A 16 -6.58 -9.66 7.25
CA SER A 16 -6.97 -9.47 8.65
C SER A 16 -7.18 -8.01 9.03
N SER A 17 -6.37 -7.07 8.52
CA SER A 17 -6.57 -5.63 8.82
C SER A 17 -7.81 -5.05 8.13
N LEU A 18 -8.22 -5.61 6.99
CA LEU A 18 -9.43 -5.19 6.27
C LEU A 18 -10.71 -5.82 6.81
N GLN A 19 -10.61 -6.97 7.48
CA GLN A 19 -11.76 -7.74 7.97
C GLN A 19 -12.75 -6.93 8.83
N PRO A 20 -12.30 -6.08 9.79
CA PRO A 20 -13.22 -5.30 10.61
C PRO A 20 -13.70 -3.99 9.96
N LEU A 21 -13.21 -3.65 8.76
CA LEU A 21 -13.48 -2.36 8.14
C LEU A 21 -14.74 -2.35 7.26
N PRO A 22 -15.38 -1.18 7.08
CA PRO A 22 -16.52 -1.02 6.17
C PRO A 22 -16.19 -1.47 4.74
N ARG A 23 -17.19 -2.02 4.05
CA ARG A 23 -17.06 -2.47 2.65
C ARG A 23 -17.53 -1.44 1.63
N VAL A 24 -18.03 -0.29 2.09
CA VAL A 24 -18.59 0.79 1.29
C VAL A 24 -17.83 2.06 1.63
N ASP A 25 -17.56 2.88 0.62
CA ASP A 25 -16.89 4.17 0.73
C ASP A 25 -15.53 4.10 1.48
N LEU A 26 -14.83 2.96 1.35
CA LEU A 26 -13.57 2.65 2.03
C LEU A 26 -12.37 3.15 1.24
N TYR A 27 -11.49 3.92 1.88
CA TYR A 27 -10.16 4.27 1.36
C TYR A 27 -9.08 3.96 2.39
N TYR A 28 -8.27 2.95 2.10
CA TYR A 28 -7.30 2.38 3.03
C TYR A 28 -5.89 2.45 2.44
N GLY A 29 -4.88 2.79 3.24
CA GLY A 29 -3.48 2.78 2.80
C GLY A 29 -2.54 3.48 3.78
N PHE A 30 -1.48 4.10 3.28
CA PHE A 30 -0.54 4.90 4.08
C PHE A 30 -0.75 6.39 3.81
N VAL A 31 -1.22 7.15 4.81
CA VAL A 31 -1.51 8.58 4.59
C VAL A 31 -0.25 9.44 4.45
N ILE A 32 -0.26 10.40 3.53
CA ILE A 32 0.73 11.48 3.41
C ILE A 32 0.15 12.76 4.02
N PRO A 33 0.94 13.57 4.75
CA PRO A 33 2.40 13.47 4.94
C PRO A 33 2.79 12.37 5.94
N CYS A 34 4.02 11.87 5.83
CA CYS A 34 4.50 10.72 6.60
C CYS A 34 4.38 10.86 8.14
N PRO A 35 4.56 12.04 8.75
CA PRO A 35 4.32 12.22 10.19
C PRO A 35 2.84 12.18 10.62
N SER A 36 1.89 12.34 9.69
CA SER A 36 0.47 12.36 10.03
C SER A 36 -0.09 10.96 10.24
N MET A 37 -0.87 10.76 11.30
CA MET A 37 -1.74 9.59 11.48
C MET A 37 -3.18 9.84 11.02
N ASN A 38 -3.54 11.10 10.76
CA ASN A 38 -4.89 11.47 10.34
C ASN A 38 -5.08 11.12 8.86
N ALA A 39 -5.96 10.15 8.59
CA ALA A 39 -6.28 9.61 7.27
C ALA A 39 -6.98 10.60 6.31
N PHE A 40 -7.41 11.76 6.82
CA PHE A 40 -8.14 12.78 6.05
C PHE A 40 -7.27 13.96 5.60
N VAL A 41 -5.96 13.97 5.89
CA VAL A 41 -5.10 15.13 5.61
C VAL A 41 -4.86 15.35 4.12
N HIS A 42 -4.32 14.35 3.41
CA HIS A 42 -4.15 14.43 1.96
C HIS A 42 -4.68 13.17 1.27
N TYR A 43 -3.79 12.24 0.95
CA TYR A 43 -4.05 11.04 0.16
C TYR A 43 -3.25 9.86 0.71
N MET A 44 -3.59 8.65 0.28
CA MET A 44 -2.82 7.44 0.56
C MET A 44 -1.73 7.28 -0.50
N SER A 45 -0.46 7.11 -0.10
CA SER A 45 0.68 7.05 -1.00
C SER A 45 0.69 5.83 -1.93
N GLY A 46 1.55 5.91 -2.95
CA GLY A 46 1.89 4.81 -3.87
C GLY A 46 2.43 3.52 -3.22
N MET A 47 2.69 3.48 -1.90
CA MET A 47 3.03 2.25 -1.16
C MET A 47 1.95 1.14 -1.28
N GLY A 48 0.78 1.53 -1.74
CA GLY A 48 -0.37 0.67 -1.98
C GLY A 48 -1.59 1.22 -1.26
N PHE A 49 -2.73 1.15 -1.92
CA PHE A 49 -4.00 1.55 -1.33
C PHE A 49 -5.16 0.69 -1.84
N ILE A 50 -6.25 0.73 -1.09
CA ILE A 50 -7.46 -0.06 -1.34
C ILE A 50 -8.65 0.88 -1.35
N LEU A 51 -9.48 0.71 -2.37
CA LEU A 51 -10.79 1.32 -2.50
C LEU A 51 -11.85 0.22 -2.41
N SER A 52 -12.99 0.52 -1.79
CA SER A 52 -14.19 -0.30 -1.96
C SER A 52 -14.70 -0.20 -3.40
N TRP A 53 -15.50 -1.19 -3.81
CA TRP A 53 -15.96 -1.29 -5.20
C TRP A 53 -16.85 -0.12 -5.62
N ASP A 54 -17.70 0.40 -4.74
CA ASP A 54 -18.55 1.55 -5.00
C ASP A 54 -17.75 2.82 -5.33
N LEU A 55 -16.57 3.00 -4.73
CA LEU A 55 -15.64 4.08 -5.10
C LEU A 55 -15.04 3.86 -6.48
N VAL A 56 -14.68 2.62 -6.81
CA VAL A 56 -14.16 2.27 -8.14
C VAL A 56 -15.22 2.52 -9.22
N GLU A 57 -16.47 2.11 -8.99
CA GLU A 57 -17.58 2.40 -9.90
C GLU A 57 -17.83 3.90 -10.04
N TRP A 58 -17.79 4.65 -8.93
CA TRP A 58 -17.91 6.11 -8.98
C TRP A 58 -16.78 6.73 -9.79
N ILE A 59 -15.53 6.27 -9.64
CA ILE A 59 -14.39 6.75 -10.43
C ILE A 59 -14.64 6.54 -11.92
N GLY A 60 -15.14 5.36 -12.31
CA GLY A 60 -15.40 5.01 -13.71
C GLY A 60 -16.58 5.74 -14.36
N ARG A 61 -17.45 6.41 -13.59
CA ARG A 61 -18.65 7.10 -14.10
C ARG A 61 -18.64 8.61 -13.87
N SER A 62 -17.80 9.11 -12.99
CA SER A 62 -17.79 10.51 -12.57
C SER A 62 -16.98 11.38 -13.53
N ASN A 63 -17.50 12.58 -13.82
CA ASN A 63 -16.76 13.59 -14.59
C ASN A 63 -15.56 14.15 -13.82
N ILE A 64 -15.49 13.99 -12.49
CA ILE A 64 -14.39 14.51 -11.67
C ILE A 64 -13.05 13.83 -12.03
N PRO A 65 -12.92 12.49 -11.96
CA PRO A 65 -11.74 11.80 -12.47
C PRO A 65 -11.54 11.96 -13.98
N ALA A 66 -12.63 11.90 -14.77
CA ALA A 66 -12.54 11.99 -16.23
C ALA A 66 -11.89 13.31 -16.71
N ASN A 67 -12.15 14.41 -16.00
CA ASN A 67 -11.61 15.73 -16.34
C ASN A 67 -10.27 16.04 -15.65
N ASN A 68 -9.73 15.15 -14.80
CA ASN A 68 -8.54 15.41 -14.02
C ASN A 68 -7.61 14.19 -13.99
N THR A 69 -6.97 13.89 -15.13
CA THR A 69 -6.17 12.67 -15.34
C THR A 69 -4.66 12.89 -15.33
N TYR A 70 -4.18 14.13 -15.18
CA TYR A 70 -2.76 14.47 -15.28
C TYR A 70 -2.11 14.71 -13.91
N GLY A 71 -1.11 13.89 -13.56
CA GLY A 71 -0.34 13.98 -12.32
C GLY A 71 -0.07 12.62 -11.69
N PRO A 72 0.58 12.58 -10.50
CA PRO A 72 0.77 11.34 -9.76
C PRO A 72 -0.57 10.71 -9.39
N GLU A 73 -0.72 9.43 -9.73
CA GLU A 73 -1.96 8.67 -9.63
C GLU A 73 -2.53 8.65 -8.20
N ASP A 74 -1.69 8.39 -7.20
CA ASP A 74 -2.06 8.35 -5.79
C ASP A 74 -2.60 9.70 -5.26
N LYS A 75 -1.95 10.80 -5.66
CA LYS A 75 -2.39 12.16 -5.38
C LYS A 75 -3.72 12.48 -6.07
N LEU A 76 -3.86 12.10 -7.35
CA LEU A 76 -5.10 12.31 -8.11
C LEU A 76 -6.28 11.57 -7.48
N VAL A 77 -6.11 10.31 -7.10
CA VAL A 77 -7.17 9.53 -6.42
C VAL A 77 -7.63 10.24 -5.15
N GLY A 78 -6.72 10.69 -4.28
CA GLY A 78 -7.09 11.45 -3.08
C GLY A 78 -7.82 12.77 -3.40
N GLN A 79 -7.38 13.49 -4.44
CA GLN A 79 -8.04 14.72 -4.90
C GLN A 79 -9.46 14.46 -5.42
N TRP A 80 -9.64 13.44 -6.27
CA TRP A 80 -10.95 13.07 -6.80
C TRP A 80 -11.91 12.74 -5.67
N LEU A 81 -11.48 11.91 -4.71
CA LEU A 81 -12.32 11.51 -3.60
C LEU A 81 -12.71 12.71 -2.71
N ASN A 82 -11.79 13.65 -2.48
CA ASN A 82 -12.10 14.90 -1.76
C ASN A 82 -13.12 15.76 -2.50
N LEU A 83 -12.90 16.01 -3.81
CA LEU A 83 -13.79 16.81 -4.64
C LEU A 83 -15.19 16.18 -4.78
N GLY A 84 -15.23 14.85 -4.91
CA GLY A 84 -16.47 14.08 -5.01
C GLY A 84 -17.20 13.88 -3.68
N ASN A 85 -16.66 14.40 -2.57
CA ASN A 85 -17.16 14.18 -1.22
C ASN A 85 -17.29 12.67 -0.87
N LYS A 86 -16.34 11.87 -1.36
CA LYS A 86 -16.25 10.40 -1.23
C LYS A 86 -15.21 9.97 -0.21
N ALA A 87 -15.15 8.66 0.03
CA ALA A 87 -14.25 8.01 0.95
C ALA A 87 -14.38 8.57 2.37
N LYS A 88 -15.57 8.47 2.96
CA LYS A 88 -15.85 8.82 4.35
C LYS A 88 -15.24 7.81 5.32
N ASN A 89 -14.99 6.58 4.88
CA ASN A 89 -14.33 5.54 5.67
C ASN A 89 -12.84 5.49 5.30
N ARG A 90 -12.02 6.41 5.86
CA ARG A 90 -10.56 6.44 5.61
C ARG A 90 -9.77 5.82 6.74
N PHE A 91 -8.82 4.94 6.39
CA PHE A 91 -7.98 4.27 7.36
C PHE A 91 -6.51 4.31 6.93
N SER A 92 -5.67 4.88 7.79
CA SER A 92 -4.22 4.83 7.64
C SER A 92 -3.69 3.61 8.38
N ASN A 93 -2.93 2.76 7.70
CA ASN A 93 -2.43 1.51 8.24
C ASN A 93 -0.97 1.59 8.71
N LYS A 94 -0.57 2.76 9.20
CA LYS A 94 0.71 2.95 9.90
C LYS A 94 0.67 2.26 11.27
N PRO A 95 1.76 1.64 11.74
CA PRO A 95 3.09 1.52 11.12
C PRO A 95 3.24 0.25 10.24
N ARG A 96 2.15 -0.38 9.80
CA ARG A 96 2.21 -1.70 9.15
C ARG A 96 2.45 -1.61 7.64
N MET A 97 2.39 -0.42 7.06
CA MET A 97 2.82 -0.13 5.69
C MET A 97 3.87 0.97 5.76
N TYR A 98 4.99 0.82 5.06
CA TYR A 98 6.10 1.77 5.13
C TYR A 98 7.09 1.55 3.98
N ASP A 99 7.95 2.54 3.74
CA ASP A 99 9.08 2.39 2.82
C ASP A 99 10.21 1.58 3.48
N TYR A 100 11.03 0.89 2.69
CA TYR A 100 12.16 0.10 3.17
C TYR A 100 13.04 0.88 4.18
N PRO A 101 13.53 0.24 5.27
CA PRO A 101 14.31 0.90 6.31
C PRO A 101 15.44 1.79 5.77
N GLY A 102 15.56 3.00 6.31
CA GLY A 102 16.60 3.97 5.92
C GLY A 102 16.32 4.70 4.61
N THR A 103 15.14 4.53 4.01
CA THR A 103 14.72 5.27 2.80
C THR A 103 13.66 6.33 3.12
N ASN A 104 13.59 7.37 2.30
CA ASN A 104 12.50 8.37 2.31
C ASN A 104 12.16 8.98 3.70
N GLY A 105 13.16 9.16 4.56
CA GLY A 105 13.03 9.82 5.87
C GLY A 105 11.95 9.20 6.76
N ARG A 106 10.98 10.02 7.19
CA ARG A 106 9.93 9.62 8.15
C ARG A 106 8.85 8.68 7.57
N CYS A 107 8.99 8.27 6.31
CA CYS A 107 8.09 7.33 5.66
C CYS A 107 8.55 5.87 5.83
N SER A 108 9.74 5.66 6.39
CA SER A 108 10.27 4.35 6.74
C SER A 108 10.48 4.20 8.25
N HIS A 109 10.60 2.95 8.67
CA HIS A 109 11.13 2.50 9.96
C HIS A 109 11.68 1.08 9.77
N GLU A 110 12.17 0.46 10.82
CA GLU A 110 12.67 -0.92 10.84
C GLU A 110 11.61 -1.95 10.39
N LEU A 111 12.07 -3.14 9.95
CA LEU A 111 11.16 -4.24 9.66
C LEU A 111 10.49 -4.73 10.95
N ILE A 112 9.16 -4.90 10.92
CA ILE A 112 8.37 -5.37 12.07
C ILE A 112 7.56 -6.64 11.74
N PRO A 113 7.28 -7.52 12.72
CA PRO A 113 6.62 -8.81 12.45
C PRO A 113 5.19 -8.71 11.91
N ASP A 114 4.48 -7.62 12.18
CA ASP A 114 3.08 -7.38 11.82
C ASP A 114 2.90 -6.60 10.49
N THR A 115 4.00 -6.34 9.78
CA THR A 115 4.02 -5.66 8.48
C THR A 115 3.02 -6.22 7.49
N ILE A 116 2.35 -5.31 6.79
CA ILE A 116 1.46 -5.54 5.67
C ILE A 116 2.18 -5.25 4.35
N ALA A 117 2.91 -4.14 4.25
CA ALA A 117 3.62 -3.78 3.03
C ALA A 117 4.98 -3.11 3.32
N VAL A 118 6.00 -3.50 2.56
CA VAL A 118 7.29 -2.79 2.47
C VAL A 118 7.45 -2.30 1.04
N HIS A 119 7.48 -0.98 0.85
CA HIS A 119 7.59 -0.33 -0.46
C HIS A 119 9.02 0.17 -0.73
N ARG A 120 9.30 0.56 -1.98
CA ARG A 120 10.61 1.03 -2.45
C ARG A 120 11.71 -0.02 -2.41
N LEU A 121 11.39 -1.27 -2.68
CA LEU A 121 12.37 -2.34 -2.88
C LEU A 121 13.01 -2.22 -4.27
N LYS A 122 13.89 -1.23 -4.41
CA LYS A 122 14.54 -0.85 -5.68
C LYS A 122 15.78 -1.67 -5.99
N LYS A 123 16.28 -2.48 -5.05
CA LYS A 123 17.48 -3.32 -5.23
C LYS A 123 17.25 -4.74 -4.77
N TRP A 124 17.98 -5.70 -5.35
CA TRP A 124 17.84 -7.12 -5.01
C TRP A 124 18.20 -7.42 -3.57
N GLU A 125 19.18 -6.73 -2.99
CA GLU A 125 19.57 -6.95 -1.59
C GLU A 125 18.44 -6.59 -0.63
N GLN A 126 17.62 -5.58 -0.97
CA GLN A 126 16.46 -5.17 -0.18
C GLN A 126 15.36 -6.23 -0.22
N TRP A 127 15.11 -6.80 -1.41
CA TRP A 127 14.20 -7.94 -1.57
C TRP A 127 14.67 -9.15 -0.76
N ILE A 128 15.96 -9.51 -0.88
CA ILE A 128 16.54 -10.63 -0.14
C ILE A 128 16.40 -10.43 1.37
N ASP A 129 16.72 -9.23 1.88
CA ASP A 129 16.61 -8.89 3.30
C ASP A 129 15.17 -9.05 3.81
N VAL A 130 14.19 -8.47 3.10
CA VAL A 130 12.77 -8.58 3.44
C VAL A 130 12.27 -10.03 3.41
N LEU A 131 12.61 -10.79 2.38
CA LEU A 131 12.21 -12.20 2.26
C LEU A 131 12.82 -13.07 3.38
N ARG A 132 14.07 -12.79 3.78
CA ARG A 132 14.74 -13.45 4.91
C ARG A 132 14.05 -13.09 6.23
N PHE A 133 13.79 -11.81 6.49
CA PHE A 133 13.13 -11.35 7.72
C PHE A 133 11.79 -12.04 7.94
N PHE A 134 10.98 -12.20 6.88
CA PHE A 134 9.68 -12.88 6.95
C PHE A 134 9.74 -14.40 6.75
N ASN A 135 10.94 -15.00 6.68
CA ASN A 135 11.15 -16.44 6.48
C ASN A 135 10.39 -17.04 5.27
N VAL A 136 10.19 -16.25 4.20
CA VAL A 136 9.33 -16.64 3.06
C VAL A 136 9.87 -17.86 2.34
N THR A 137 11.18 -17.92 2.18
CA THR A 137 11.86 -18.95 1.39
C THR A 137 12.31 -20.15 2.21
N LYS A 138 12.23 -20.09 3.54
CA LYS A 138 12.77 -21.12 4.45
C LYS A 138 12.13 -22.50 4.25
N GLN A 139 10.89 -22.53 3.76
CA GLN A 139 10.12 -23.77 3.55
C GLN A 139 9.93 -24.10 2.07
N LEU A 140 10.42 -23.25 1.16
CA LEU A 140 10.26 -23.48 -0.27
C LEU A 140 11.30 -24.52 -0.71
N GLN A 141 10.83 -25.52 -1.44
CA GLN A 141 11.69 -26.48 -2.12
C GLN A 141 11.96 -25.96 -3.55
N PRO A 142 13.16 -26.16 -4.10
CA PRO A 142 13.43 -25.83 -5.49
C PRO A 142 12.40 -26.49 -6.43
N SER A 143 12.08 -25.82 -7.53
CA SER A 143 11.20 -26.35 -8.57
C SER A 143 11.65 -25.87 -9.95
N ASP A 144 11.08 -26.44 -11.01
CA ASP A 144 11.39 -26.01 -12.38
C ASP A 144 11.03 -24.53 -12.64
N LEU A 145 10.19 -23.92 -11.79
CA LEU A 145 9.77 -22.52 -11.89
C LEU A 145 10.70 -21.56 -11.15
N TYR A 146 11.53 -22.03 -10.22
CA TYR A 146 12.44 -21.18 -9.45
C TYR A 146 13.57 -21.98 -8.76
N SER A 147 14.77 -21.39 -8.75
CA SER A 147 15.88 -21.82 -7.91
C SER A 147 15.96 -20.94 -6.66
N ILE A 148 16.35 -21.54 -5.54
CA ILE A 148 16.64 -20.82 -4.29
C ILE A 148 18.14 -20.93 -4.07
N SER A 149 18.88 -19.89 -4.41
CA SER A 149 20.29 -19.74 -4.02
C SER A 149 20.45 -18.38 -3.35
N PHE A 150 20.84 -18.39 -2.09
CA PHE A 150 21.17 -17.18 -1.34
C PHE A 150 22.63 -17.26 -0.86
N ASP A 151 23.52 -17.65 -1.77
CA ASP A 151 24.96 -17.67 -1.57
C ASP A 151 25.58 -16.34 -2.04
#